data_AF-A0A7S2WW11-F1
#
_entry.id   AF-A0A7S2WW11-F1
#
_cell.length_a   1.000
_cell.length_b   1.000
_cell.length_c   1.000
_cell.angle_alpha   90.00
_cell.angle_beta   90.00
_cell.angle_gamma   90.00
#
_symmetry.space_group_name_H-M   'P 1'
#
loop_
_entity.id
_entity.type
_entity.pdbx_description
1 polymer ?
#
loop_
_entity_poly.entity_id
_entity_poly.type
_entity_poly.pdbx_seq_one_letter_code
_entity_poly.pdbx_strand_id
1 'polypeptide(L)'
;RGGHEEGLLHGVVLGRAEGRELGLVKGRELGRELGQIRGFCLVLRRLLHEARQARPQQAKQEGARIQRTLDTLQDLVDGFPHVNVTDEDTMKTLLLCRAKFRVLKSLLGLRDTASAAAAPVMSF
;
A
#
# COMPACT_ATOMS: atom_id res chain seq x y z
N ARG A 1 37.49 -25.69 19.58
CA ARG A 1 36.09 -26.17 19.38
C ARG A 1 35.04 -25.13 19.79
N GLY A 2 35.34 -24.14 20.66
CA GLY A 2 34.35 -23.12 21.10
C GLY A 2 33.94 -22.05 20.07
N GLY A 3 34.84 -21.61 19.19
CA GLY A 3 34.52 -20.50 18.26
C GLY A 3 33.37 -20.76 17.27
N HIS A 4 33.07 -22.02 16.95
CA HIS A 4 31.93 -22.36 16.08
C HIS A 4 30.59 -22.22 16.83
N GLU A 5 30.50 -22.73 18.05
CA GLU A 5 29.29 -22.63 18.88
C GLU A 5 29.03 -21.18 19.29
N GLU A 6 30.07 -20.44 19.65
CA GLU A 6 30.00 -19.01 19.95
C GLU A 6 29.52 -18.20 18.73
N GLY A 7 30.10 -18.47 17.55
CA GLY A 7 29.68 -17.83 16.31
C GLY A 7 28.23 -18.14 15.94
N LEU A 8 27.78 -19.38 16.12
CA LEU A 8 26.40 -19.78 15.87
C LEU A 8 25.42 -19.07 16.82
N LEU A 9 25.70 -19.07 18.12
CA LEU A 9 24.86 -18.39 19.11
C LEU A 9 24.78 -16.89 18.84
N HIS A 10 25.92 -16.27 18.53
CA HIS A 10 25.99 -14.86 18.19
C HIS A 10 25.17 -14.54 16.93
N GLY A 11 25.31 -15.37 15.88
CA GLY A 11 24.56 -15.22 14.64
C GLY A 11 23.04 -15.33 14.85
N VAL A 12 22.58 -16.26 15.70
CA VAL A 12 21.14 -16.40 16.02
C VAL A 12 20.61 -15.16 16.76
N VAL A 13 21.37 -14.65 17.74
CA VAL A 13 20.96 -13.45 18.49
C VAL A 13 20.89 -12.24 17.56
N LEU A 14 21.93 -12.03 16.76
CA LEU A 14 22.01 -10.90 15.83
C LEU A 14 20.91 -10.97 14.77
N GLY A 15 20.75 -12.13 14.12
CA GLY A 15 19.73 -12.31 13.09
C GLY A 15 18.30 -12.13 13.61
N ARG A 16 18.02 -12.48 14.87
CA ARG A 16 16.73 -12.20 15.51
C ARG A 16 16.51 -10.71 15.74
N ALA A 17 17.54 -9.98 16.20
CA ALA A 17 17.45 -8.55 16.43
C ALA A 17 17.23 -7.79 15.12
N GLU A 18 18.05 -8.08 14.09
CA GLU A 18 17.96 -7.48 12.76
C GLU A 18 16.62 -7.80 12.09
N GLY A 19 16.19 -9.06 12.13
CA GLY A 19 14.90 -9.48 11.55
C GLY A 19 13.71 -8.77 12.20
N ARG A 20 13.75 -8.53 13.52
CA ARG A 20 12.72 -7.78 14.22
C ARG A 20 12.70 -6.31 13.80
N GLU A 21 13.86 -5.67 13.73
CA GLU A 21 13.96 -4.27 13.31
C GLU A 21 13.47 -4.07 11.88
N LEU A 22 13.94 -4.92 10.96
CA LEU A 22 13.51 -4.91 9.56
C LEU A 22 12.00 -5.12 9.43
N GLY A 23 11.44 -6.08 10.18
CA GLY A 23 10.00 -6.34 10.21
C GLY A 23 9.19 -5.12 10.66
N LEU A 24 9.65 -4.38 11.67
CA LEU A 24 8.99 -3.16 12.13
C LEU A 24 9.03 -2.05 11.08
N VAL A 25 10.18 -1.83 10.45
CA VAL A 25 10.34 -0.82 9.39
C VAL A 25 9.44 -1.15 8.21
N LYS A 26 9.50 -2.38 7.71
CA LYS A 26 8.69 -2.81 6.55
C LYS A 26 7.20 -2.86 6.87
N GLY A 27 6.82 -3.34 8.04
CA GLY A 27 5.43 -3.31 8.48
C GLY A 27 4.85 -1.89 8.50
N ARG A 28 5.61 -0.90 8.97
CA ARG A 28 5.18 0.52 8.94
C ARG A 28 5.04 1.06 7.52
N GLU A 29 6.00 0.79 6.64
CA GLU A 29 5.93 1.20 5.23
C GLU A 29 4.66 0.65 4.55
N LEU A 30 4.39 -0.65 4.74
CA LEU A 30 3.21 -1.31 4.19
C LEU A 30 1.91 -0.76 4.78
N GLY A 31 1.84 -0.62 6.11
CA GLY A 31 0.67 -0.06 6.79
C GLY A 31 0.37 1.36 6.35
N ARG A 32 1.39 2.20 6.16
CA ARG A 32 1.24 3.56 5.63
C ARG A 32 0.64 3.54 4.22
N GLU A 33 1.18 2.71 3.33
CA GLU A 33 0.70 2.63 1.95
C GLU A 33 -0.76 2.17 1.88
N LEU A 34 -1.10 1.09 2.58
CA LEU A 34 -2.47 0.59 2.64
C LEU A 34 -3.43 1.62 3.24
N GLY A 35 -3.02 2.30 4.30
CA GLY A 35 -3.80 3.38 4.91
C GLY A 35 -4.06 4.54 3.95
N GLN A 36 -3.05 4.93 3.15
CA GLN A 36 -3.20 5.96 2.13
C GLN A 36 -4.19 5.56 1.04
N ILE A 37 -4.07 4.34 0.51
CA ILE A 37 -4.98 3.81 -0.50
C ILE A 37 -6.41 3.75 0.05
N ARG A 38 -6.58 3.22 1.27
CA ARG A 38 -7.89 3.15 1.94
C ARG A 38 -8.52 4.52 2.12
N GLY A 39 -7.75 5.49 2.62
CA GLY A 39 -8.21 6.86 2.80
C GLY A 39 -8.64 7.49 1.49
N PHE A 40 -7.88 7.27 0.41
CA PHE A 40 -8.24 7.74 -0.92
C PHE A 40 -9.58 7.14 -1.39
N CYS A 41 -9.77 5.83 -1.22
CA CYS A 41 -11.02 5.16 -1.59
C CYS A 41 -12.24 5.77 -0.87
N LEU A 42 -12.12 6.00 0.44
CA LEU A 42 -13.19 6.58 1.25
C LEU A 42 -13.57 7.99 0.79
N VAL A 43 -12.58 8.86 0.59
CA VAL A 43 -12.79 10.24 0.14
C VAL A 43 -13.37 10.26 -1.26
N LEU A 44 -12.81 9.48 -2.19
CA LEU A 44 -13.29 9.44 -3.58
C LEU A 44 -14.74 8.94 -3.65
N ARG A 45 -15.10 7.90 -2.89
CA ARG A 45 -16.48 7.40 -2.86
C ARG A 45 -17.45 8.49 -2.42
N ARG A 46 -17.09 9.26 -1.40
CA ARG A 46 -17.89 10.39 -0.91
C ARG A 46 -18.07 11.46 -1.99
N LEU A 47 -16.99 11.87 -2.65
CA LEU A 47 -17.02 12.86 -3.73
C LEU A 47 -17.88 12.39 -4.92
N LEU A 48 -17.76 11.12 -5.32
CA LEU A 48 -18.57 10.55 -6.40
C LEU A 48 -20.06 10.50 -6.02
N HIS A 49 -20.38 10.22 -4.76
CA HIS A 49 -21.75 10.26 -4.27
C HIS A 49 -22.32 11.68 -4.33
N GLU A 50 -21.58 12.67 -3.84
CA GLU A 50 -22.00 14.08 -3.87
C GLU A 50 -22.16 14.61 -5.31
N ALA A 51 -21.24 14.29 -6.21
CA ALA A 51 -21.32 14.68 -7.61
C ALA A 51 -22.56 14.10 -8.33
N ARG A 52 -22.96 12.88 -7.99
CA ARG A 52 -24.19 12.25 -8.52
C ARG A 52 -25.45 12.94 -8.07
N GLN A 53 -25.50 13.37 -6.81
CA GLN A 53 -26.64 14.10 -6.27
C GLN A 53 -26.75 15.48 -6.92
N ALA A 54 -25.61 16.15 -7.19
CA ALA A 54 -25.60 17.46 -7.83
C ALA A 54 -25.90 17.43 -9.34
N ARG A 55 -25.42 16.43 -10.08
CA ARG A 55 -25.55 16.34 -11.56
C ARG A 55 -25.79 14.90 -12.05
N PRO A 56 -27.01 14.37 -11.92
CA PRO A 56 -27.31 12.96 -12.16
C PRO A 56 -27.12 12.51 -13.62
N GLN A 57 -27.40 13.36 -14.62
CA GLN A 57 -27.27 13.02 -16.04
C GLN A 57 -25.80 12.84 -16.49
N GLN A 58 -24.88 13.69 -16.03
CA GLN A 58 -23.45 13.62 -16.39
C GLN A 58 -22.72 12.49 -15.65
N ALA A 59 -23.06 12.25 -14.38
CA ALA A 59 -22.38 11.24 -13.56
C ALA A 59 -22.60 9.79 -14.01
N LYS A 60 -23.60 9.54 -14.88
CA LYS A 60 -23.98 8.19 -15.34
C LYS A 60 -23.04 7.64 -16.42
N GLN A 61 -22.47 8.49 -17.26
CA GLN A 61 -21.58 8.07 -18.38
C GLN A 61 -20.10 7.94 -17.96
N GLU A 62 -19.59 8.85 -17.13
CA GLU A 62 -18.15 8.87 -16.77
C GLU A 62 -17.82 8.02 -15.53
N GLY A 63 -18.79 7.80 -14.63
CA GLY A 63 -18.54 7.24 -13.30
C GLY A 63 -18.50 5.72 -13.20
N ALA A 64 -19.02 4.96 -14.17
CA ALA A 64 -19.23 3.52 -14.01
C ALA A 64 -17.92 2.70 -13.99
N ARG A 65 -16.90 3.13 -14.73
CA ARG A 65 -15.58 2.46 -14.72
C ARG A 65 -14.78 2.82 -13.47
N ILE A 66 -14.84 4.09 -13.06
CA ILE A 66 -14.20 4.59 -11.84
C ILE A 66 -14.76 3.85 -10.63
N GLN A 67 -16.09 3.72 -10.52
CA GLN A 67 -16.72 3.01 -9.40
C GLN A 67 -16.32 1.54 -9.33
N ARG A 68 -16.42 0.80 -10.44
CA ARG A 68 -16.00 -0.61 -10.44
C ARG A 68 -14.55 -0.79 -10.01
N THR A 69 -13.66 0.09 -10.48
CA THR A 69 -12.24 0.06 -10.10
C THR A 69 -12.05 0.40 -8.62
N LEU A 70 -12.78 1.39 -8.12
CA LEU A 70 -12.79 1.81 -6.72
C LEU A 70 -13.29 0.69 -5.79
N ASP A 71 -14.37 0.00 -6.16
CA ASP A 71 -14.94 -1.09 -5.37
C ASP A 71 -13.96 -2.27 -5.30
N THR A 72 -13.40 -2.70 -6.45
CA THR A 72 -12.35 -3.73 -6.47
C THR A 72 -11.15 -3.34 -5.62
N LEU A 73 -10.70 -2.09 -5.71
CA LEU A 73 -9.55 -1.63 -4.92
C LEU A 73 -9.85 -1.63 -3.42
N GLN A 74 -11.07 -1.24 -3.04
CA GLN A 74 -11.45 -1.28 -1.64
C GLN A 74 -11.54 -2.71 -1.11
N ASP A 75 -12.14 -3.64 -1.86
CA ASP A 75 -12.24 -5.05 -1.44
C ASP A 75 -10.84 -5.65 -1.20
N LEU A 76 -9.88 -5.32 -2.06
CA LEU A 76 -8.49 -5.76 -1.91
C LEU A 76 -7.81 -5.18 -0.66
N VAL A 77 -8.09 -3.92 -0.32
CA VAL A 77 -7.49 -3.25 0.83
C VAL A 77 -8.14 -3.70 2.14
N ASP A 78 -9.47 -3.84 2.16
CA ASP A 78 -10.21 -4.31 3.34
C ASP A 78 -9.99 -5.82 3.58
N GLY A 79 -9.69 -6.59 2.52
CA GLY A 79 -9.31 -8.01 2.60
C GLY A 79 -7.83 -8.26 2.92
N PHE A 80 -7.01 -7.22 3.04
CA PHE A 80 -5.58 -7.38 3.32
C PHE A 80 -5.36 -7.90 4.74
N PRO A 81 -4.53 -8.94 4.96
CA PRO A 81 -4.39 -9.56 6.27
C PRO A 81 -3.82 -8.59 7.31
N HIS A 82 -4.46 -8.56 8.49
CA HIS A 82 -4.05 -7.73 9.63
C HIS A 82 -3.18 -8.48 10.64
N VAL A 83 -2.96 -9.77 10.41
CA VAL A 83 -2.10 -10.63 11.22
C VAL A 83 -0.90 -11.05 10.37
N ASN A 84 0.22 -11.32 11.04
CA ASN A 84 1.47 -11.68 10.37
C ASN A 84 1.35 -13.09 9.78
N VAL A 85 0.87 -13.17 8.54
CA VAL A 85 0.83 -14.40 7.74
C VAL A 85 2.08 -14.45 6.87
N THR A 86 2.89 -15.48 7.04
CA THR A 86 4.12 -15.72 6.26
C THR A 86 3.78 -16.34 4.90
N ASP A 87 2.79 -15.80 4.21
CA ASP A 87 2.29 -16.36 2.96
C ASP A 87 2.60 -15.44 1.76
N GLU A 88 3.01 -16.05 0.66
CA GLU A 88 3.33 -15.42 -0.62
C GLU A 88 2.15 -14.58 -1.16
N ASP A 89 0.94 -14.96 -0.78
CA ASP A 89 -0.31 -14.34 -1.19
C ASP A 89 -0.49 -12.91 -0.64
N THR A 90 0.18 -12.55 0.46
CA THR A 90 0.13 -11.18 1.02
C THR A 90 0.84 -10.19 0.10
N MET A 91 2.01 -10.56 -0.39
CA MET A 91 2.78 -9.72 -1.31
C MET A 91 2.10 -9.60 -2.68
N LYS A 92 1.48 -10.69 -3.18
CA LYS A 92 0.67 -10.65 -4.40
C LYS A 92 -0.51 -9.70 -4.26
N THR A 93 -1.22 -9.76 -3.14
CA THR A 93 -2.35 -8.85 -2.84
C THR A 93 -1.90 -7.39 -2.80
N LEU A 94 -0.76 -7.09 -2.16
CA LEU A 94 -0.20 -5.74 -2.14
C LEU A 94 0.11 -5.20 -3.54
N LEU A 95 0.77 -6.02 -4.38
CA LEU A 95 1.09 -5.64 -5.76
C LEU A 95 -0.20 -5.38 -6.57
N LEU A 96 -1.25 -6.17 -6.34
CA LEU A 96 -2.53 -5.96 -6.97
C LEU A 96 -3.21 -4.66 -6.50
N CYS A 97 -3.17 -4.34 -5.19
CA CYS A 97 -3.62 -3.05 -4.65
C CYS A 97 -2.92 -1.88 -5.37
N ARG A 98 -1.59 -1.93 -5.47
CA ARG A 98 -0.78 -0.91 -6.17
C ARG A 98 -1.18 -0.74 -7.63
N ALA A 99 -1.34 -1.85 -8.36
CA ALA A 99 -1.72 -1.83 -9.76
C ALA A 99 -3.12 -1.21 -9.96
N LYS A 100 -4.10 -1.63 -9.15
CA LYS A 100 -5.46 -1.09 -9.21
C LYS A 100 -5.52 0.38 -8.80
N PHE A 101 -4.75 0.78 -7.81
CA PHE A 101 -4.65 2.19 -7.41
C PHE A 101 -4.06 3.05 -8.52
N ARG A 102 -3.01 2.60 -9.21
CA ARG A 102 -2.47 3.30 -10.38
C ARG A 102 -3.51 3.47 -11.49
N VAL A 103 -4.26 2.41 -11.80
CA VAL A 103 -5.35 2.48 -12.78
C VAL A 103 -6.40 3.50 -12.36
N LEU A 104 -6.80 3.51 -11.08
CA LEU A 104 -7.77 4.47 -10.55
C LEU A 104 -7.28 5.91 -10.68
N LYS A 105 -6.03 6.20 -10.32
CA LYS A 105 -5.41 7.52 -10.49
C LYS A 105 -5.42 7.97 -11.96
N SER A 106 -5.05 7.08 -12.88
CA SER A 106 -5.09 7.37 -14.32
C SER A 106 -6.51 7.67 -14.83
N LEU A 107 -7.53 6.94 -14.36
CA LEU A 107 -8.93 7.20 -14.71
C LEU A 107 -9.42 8.56 -14.23
N LEU A 108 -8.85 9.08 -13.13
CA LEU A 108 -9.14 10.40 -12.59
C LEU A 108 -8.29 11.51 -13.23
N GLY A 109 -7.42 11.18 -14.19
CA GLY A 109 -6.48 12.13 -14.78
C GLY A 109 -5.37 12.58 -13.83
N LEU A 110 -5.22 11.93 -12.68
CA LEU A 110 -4.15 12.21 -11.72
C LEU A 110 -2.85 11.61 -12.24
N ARG A 111 -1.93 12.47 -12.70
CA ARG A 111 -0.55 12.05 -13.01
C ARG A 111 0.22 11.90 -11.71
N ASP A 112 1.08 10.89 -11.63
CA ASP A 112 2.07 10.80 -10.56
C ASP A 112 3.05 11.96 -10.72
N THR A 113 2.78 13.06 -10.02
CA THR A 113 3.77 14.10 -9.78
C THR A 113 4.70 13.56 -8.70
N ALA A 114 5.59 12.66 -9.12
CA ALA A 114 6.75 12.31 -8.31
C ALA A 114 7.61 13.58 -8.16
N SER A 115 7.27 14.41 -7.19
CA SER A 115 8.13 15.47 -6.70
C SER A 115 9.37 14.79 -6.15
N ALA A 116 10.50 15.02 -6.81
CA ALA A 116 11.82 14.67 -6.35
C ALA A 116 12.05 15.23 -4.94
N ALA A 117 11.81 14.40 -3.92
CA ALA A 117 12.49 14.56 -2.66
C ALA A 117 13.91 14.04 -2.89
N ALA A 118 14.77 14.91 -3.42
CA ALA A 118 16.21 14.70 -3.40
C ALA A 118 16.60 14.40 -1.95
N ALA A 119 17.07 13.18 -1.70
CA ALA A 119 17.72 12.87 -0.44
C ALA A 119 18.92 13.83 -0.28
N PRO A 120 19.13 14.46 0.88
CA PRO A 120 20.35 15.21 1.11
C PRO A 120 21.52 14.23 1.01
N VAL A 121 22.43 14.50 0.08
CA VAL A 121 23.73 13.84 0.01
C VAL A 121 24.44 14.15 1.32
N MET A 122 24.46 13.20 2.26
CA MET A 122 25.43 13.23 3.35
C MET A 122 26.76 12.76 2.78
N SER A 123 27.66 13.70 2.56
CA SER A 123 29.09 13.43 2.46
C SER A 123 29.62 13.05 3.83
N PHE A 124 30.24 11.88 3.95
CA PHE A 124 31.26 11.60 4.97
C PHE A 124 32.63 11.82 4.35
#